data_AF-A0AA40FF39-F1
#
_entry.id   AF-A0AA40FF39-F1
#
_cell.length_a   1.000
_cell.length_b   1.000
_cell.length_c   1.000
_cell.angle_alpha   90.00
_cell.angle_beta   90.00
_cell.angle_gamma   90.00
#
_symmetry.space_group_name_H-M   'P 1'
#
loop_
_entity.id
_entity.type
_entity.pdbx_description
1 polymer ?
#
loop_
_entity_poly.entity_id
_entity_poly.type
_entity_poly.pdbx_seq_one_letter_code
_entity_poly.pdbx_strand_id
1 'polypeptide(L)'
;MLSSSHMRVGRRARRVSSDDANNAELGEIKCLTETEMNKLGAKIVKAEIMGDTKLANELKIQLKNAREAAKNVQTSNTGEVQDVILTQTDPKGVARPLEPRVQITKSSQNKRRSAETFVSGKKVRHYLDDDKYSLENLFHKEKGRSTNEDDAAFVKAASKNGDMDEMFEQQITNAKLNTKQNEKDRSHAIKEHKRLSKCLDDCHWCIDSRHMLKHMIVAMDSDICLSLPYYTSLTSGHCIITPTHHIACQLQLDENIWAKLKMFKEALYKMFTDQNLYPVFYEIYKRRHKFSHMQLECVPLKKKVGELAPIYFKKAILECETEWSMNKKVINLEHKDVRKAIPNGLSYFMVEFERNKGYAHVIEDEHMFPTNFAQEIIGGMLDLNRDVWRKPRKENFDQQREKVLKFSEIWKKYECEINKS
;
A
#
# COMPACT_ATOMS: atom_id res chain seq x y z
N MET A 1 11.40 1.78 -30.75
CA MET A 1 11.16 0.33 -30.83
C MET A 1 11.51 -0.27 -29.47
N LEU A 2 10.52 -0.47 -28.61
CA LEU A 2 10.68 -0.91 -27.23
C LEU A 2 10.78 -2.45 -27.19
N SER A 3 11.98 -2.97 -26.90
CA SER A 3 12.18 -4.40 -26.66
C SER A 3 11.92 -4.71 -25.19
N SER A 4 10.72 -5.22 -24.89
CA SER A 4 10.39 -5.81 -23.60
C SER A 4 11.17 -7.12 -23.44
N SER A 5 12.11 -7.14 -22.50
CA SER A 5 12.93 -8.31 -22.22
C SER A 5 12.22 -9.23 -21.22
N HIS A 6 11.50 -10.22 -21.75
CA HIS A 6 11.01 -11.35 -20.96
C HIS A 6 12.19 -12.29 -20.62
N MET A 7 12.62 -12.32 -19.35
CA MET A 7 13.62 -13.29 -18.90
C MET A 7 12.96 -14.61 -18.47
N ARG A 8 13.07 -15.63 -19.34
CA ARG A 8 12.81 -17.04 -19.00
C ARG A 8 13.85 -17.55 -18.01
N VAL A 9 13.40 -18.07 -16.87
CA VAL A 9 14.24 -18.92 -16.01
C VAL A 9 14.21 -20.34 -16.57
N GLY A 10 15.10 -20.65 -17.50
CA GLY A 10 15.24 -21.99 -18.07
C GLY A 10 15.96 -22.94 -17.11
N ARG A 11 15.28 -24.00 -16.64
CA ARG A 11 15.96 -25.23 -16.21
C ARG A 11 16.28 -26.06 -17.46
N ARG A 12 17.53 -26.50 -17.57
CA ARG A 12 18.06 -27.35 -18.66
C ARG A 12 17.17 -28.58 -18.87
N ALA A 13 16.56 -28.68 -20.04
CA ALA A 13 15.98 -29.93 -20.53
C ALA A 13 17.13 -30.86 -20.98
N ARG A 14 17.20 -32.05 -20.39
CA ARG A 14 18.00 -33.16 -20.94
C ARG A 14 17.27 -33.68 -22.18
N ARG A 15 17.96 -33.71 -23.32
CA ARG A 15 17.55 -34.50 -24.49
C ARG A 15 17.63 -35.98 -24.10
N VAL A 16 16.53 -36.70 -24.25
CA VAL A 16 16.52 -38.17 -24.32
C VAL A 16 15.87 -38.53 -25.65
N SER A 17 16.55 -39.40 -26.38
CA SER A 17 16.25 -39.91 -27.70
C SER A 17 14.90 -40.61 -27.76
N SER A 18 14.26 -40.50 -28.93
CA SER A 18 13.24 -41.41 -29.43
C SER A 18 13.81 -42.83 -29.45
N ASP A 19 13.09 -43.77 -28.83
CA ASP A 19 12.60 -45.00 -29.47
C ASP A 19 11.79 -45.82 -28.46
N ASP A 20 10.90 -46.64 -29.02
CA ASP A 20 10.05 -47.68 -28.43
C ASP A 20 8.66 -47.29 -27.90
N ALA A 21 7.71 -47.47 -28.81
CA ALA A 21 6.31 -47.72 -28.55
C ALA A 21 6.10 -49.06 -27.82
N ASN A 22 5.29 -49.06 -26.76
CA ASN A 22 4.33 -50.12 -26.48
C ASN A 22 3.29 -49.67 -25.44
N ASN A 23 2.02 -49.79 -25.82
CA ASN A 23 0.83 -49.50 -25.03
C ASN A 23 0.77 -50.34 -23.74
N ALA A 24 0.60 -49.67 -22.59
CA ALA A 24 0.08 -50.30 -21.38
C ALA A 24 -0.76 -49.29 -20.57
N GLU A 25 -2.03 -49.61 -20.47
CA GLU A 25 -3.15 -49.07 -19.66
C GLU A 25 -2.82 -47.97 -18.62
N LEU A 26 -3.40 -46.78 -18.85
CA LEU A 26 -3.52 -45.69 -17.86
C LEU A 26 -4.56 -46.07 -16.80
N GLY A 27 -4.10 -46.62 -15.67
CA GLY A 27 -4.88 -46.67 -14.44
C GLY A 27 -4.94 -45.31 -13.76
N GLU A 28 -6.16 -44.81 -13.49
CA GLU A 28 -6.41 -43.58 -12.73
C GLU A 28 -5.63 -43.56 -11.40
N ILE A 29 -4.75 -42.57 -11.22
CA ILE A 29 -4.04 -42.36 -9.95
C ILE A 29 -4.98 -41.63 -8.98
N LYS A 30 -5.74 -42.40 -8.20
CA LYS A 30 -6.62 -41.88 -7.15
C LYS A 30 -5.76 -41.34 -5.99
N CYS A 31 -5.86 -40.03 -5.70
CA CYS A 31 -5.19 -39.42 -4.55
C CYS A 31 -5.82 -39.92 -3.24
N LEU A 32 -5.03 -40.64 -2.44
CA LEU A 32 -5.47 -41.20 -1.15
C LEU A 32 -5.51 -40.11 -0.07
N THR A 33 -6.56 -40.12 0.73
CA THR A 33 -6.72 -39.22 1.88
C THR A 33 -5.77 -39.60 3.02
N GLU A 34 -5.52 -38.68 3.96
CA GLU A 34 -4.59 -38.90 5.09
C GLU A 34 -4.99 -40.10 5.97
N THR A 35 -6.29 -40.34 6.12
CA THR A 35 -6.81 -41.51 6.84
C THR A 35 -6.55 -42.82 6.10
N GLU A 36 -6.57 -42.81 4.76
CA GLU A 36 -6.27 -43.96 3.92
C GLU A 36 -4.75 -44.25 3.88
N MET A 37 -3.90 -43.21 3.88
CA MET A 37 -2.46 -43.36 4.01
C MET A 37 -2.06 -43.98 5.37
N ASN A 38 -2.74 -43.60 6.45
CA ASN A 38 -2.50 -44.18 7.77
C ASN A 38 -2.98 -45.64 7.86
N LYS A 39 -4.10 -45.98 7.22
CA LYS A 39 -4.56 -47.37 7.08
C LYS A 39 -3.57 -48.23 6.28
N LEU A 40 -2.96 -47.68 5.23
CA LEU A 40 -1.89 -48.35 4.48
C LEU A 40 -0.64 -48.54 5.34
N GLY A 41 -0.26 -47.54 6.13
CA GLY A 41 0.83 -47.66 7.11
C GLY A 41 0.62 -48.79 8.11
N ALA A 42 -0.58 -48.92 8.68
CA ALA A 42 -0.92 -50.01 9.60
C ALA A 42 -0.87 -51.39 8.92
N LYS A 43 -1.29 -51.50 7.66
CA LYS A 43 -1.21 -52.74 6.88
C LYS A 43 0.24 -53.16 6.60
N ILE A 44 1.14 -52.21 6.36
CA ILE A 44 2.58 -52.48 6.19
C ILE A 44 3.15 -53.10 7.48
N VAL A 45 2.89 -52.47 8.62
CA VAL A 45 3.40 -52.97 9.92
C VAL A 45 2.85 -54.36 10.23
N LYS A 46 1.57 -54.61 9.94
CA LYS A 46 0.96 -55.93 10.12
C LYS A 46 1.59 -56.99 9.23
N ALA A 47 1.88 -56.66 7.97
CA ALA A 47 2.53 -57.58 7.02
C ALA A 47 3.99 -57.89 7.41
N GLU A 48 4.71 -56.91 7.98
CA GLU A 48 6.06 -57.11 8.50
C GLU A 48 6.08 -58.04 9.72
N ILE A 49 5.11 -57.89 10.63
CA ILE A 49 4.98 -58.75 11.82
C ILE A 49 4.60 -60.19 11.44
N MET A 50 3.81 -60.36 10.37
CA MET A 50 3.41 -61.68 9.87
C MET A 50 4.48 -62.36 8.98
N GLY A 51 5.59 -61.69 8.68
CA GLY A 51 6.71 -62.25 7.90
C GLY A 51 6.54 -62.20 6.38
N ASP A 52 5.47 -61.58 5.87
CA ASP A 52 5.17 -61.46 4.44
C ASP A 52 5.94 -60.29 3.81
N THR A 53 7.24 -60.51 3.60
CA THR A 53 8.18 -59.48 3.11
C THR A 53 7.87 -58.95 1.70
N LYS A 54 7.23 -59.75 0.84
CA LYS A 54 6.84 -59.33 -0.53
C LYS A 54 5.72 -58.31 -0.51
N LEU A 55 4.66 -58.60 0.24
CA LEU A 55 3.47 -57.75 0.35
C LEU A 55 3.79 -56.44 1.10
N ALA A 56 4.65 -56.49 2.12
CA ALA A 56 5.12 -55.29 2.80
C ALA A 56 5.88 -54.34 1.85
N ASN A 57 6.70 -54.87 0.94
CA ASN A 57 7.44 -54.05 -0.02
C ASN A 57 6.54 -53.41 -1.08
N GLU A 58 5.54 -54.14 -1.58
CA GLU A 58 4.54 -53.59 -2.52
C GLU A 58 3.74 -52.44 -1.89
N LEU A 59 3.27 -52.63 -0.65
CA LEU A 59 2.53 -51.60 0.08
C LEU A 59 3.41 -50.36 0.40
N LYS A 60 4.70 -50.55 0.68
CA LYS A 60 5.67 -49.44 0.85
C LYS A 60 5.84 -48.63 -0.44
N ILE A 61 5.89 -49.29 -1.60
CA ILE A 61 5.97 -48.62 -2.91
C ILE A 61 4.69 -47.82 -3.17
N GLN A 62 3.52 -48.40 -2.90
CA GLN A 62 2.23 -47.69 -3.03
C GLN A 62 2.14 -46.46 -2.12
N LEU A 63 2.58 -46.56 -0.87
CA LEU A 63 2.59 -45.45 0.08
C LEU A 63 3.59 -44.35 -0.35
N LYS A 64 4.75 -44.73 -0.90
CA LYS A 64 5.72 -43.77 -1.44
C LYS A 64 5.15 -43.01 -2.65
N ASN A 65 4.52 -43.72 -3.58
CA ASN A 65 3.89 -43.13 -4.76
C ASN A 65 2.74 -42.19 -4.36
N ALA A 66 1.92 -42.58 -3.38
CA ALA A 66 0.84 -41.73 -2.86
C ALA A 66 1.38 -40.45 -2.19
N ARG A 67 2.49 -40.53 -1.45
CA ARG A 67 3.16 -39.36 -0.85
C ARG A 67 3.79 -38.44 -1.88
N GLU A 68 4.38 -38.99 -2.94
CA GLU A 68 4.94 -38.23 -4.05
C GLU A 68 3.83 -37.53 -4.86
N ALA A 69 2.71 -38.21 -5.10
CA ALA A 69 1.52 -37.62 -5.71
C ALA A 69 0.95 -36.48 -4.84
N ALA A 70 0.84 -36.67 -3.51
CA ALA A 70 0.36 -35.63 -2.60
C ALA A 70 1.29 -34.41 -2.56
N LYS A 71 2.62 -34.60 -2.63
CA LYS A 71 3.58 -33.49 -2.75
C LYS A 71 3.41 -32.75 -4.07
N ASN A 72 3.25 -33.46 -5.17
CA ASN A 72 3.04 -32.84 -6.48
C ASN A 72 1.71 -32.06 -6.53
N VAL A 73 0.64 -32.57 -5.92
CA VAL A 73 -0.65 -31.87 -5.79
C VAL A 73 -0.55 -30.64 -4.89
N GLN A 74 0.21 -30.71 -3.78
CA GLN A 74 0.50 -29.53 -2.96
C GLN A 74 1.35 -28.49 -3.71
N THR A 75 2.15 -28.91 -4.69
CA THR A 75 2.96 -27.98 -5.52
C THR A 75 2.14 -27.40 -6.68
N SER A 76 1.06 -28.05 -7.10
CA SER A 76 0.13 -27.53 -8.11
C SER A 76 -1.04 -26.72 -7.53
N ASN A 77 -1.37 -26.90 -6.24
CA ASN A 77 -2.43 -26.15 -5.55
C ASN A 77 -1.93 -24.88 -4.82
N THR A 78 -0.64 -24.56 -4.86
CA THR A 78 -0.21 -23.17 -4.65
C THR A 78 -0.70 -22.37 -5.85
N GLY A 79 -1.66 -21.46 -5.61
CA GLY A 79 -2.53 -20.84 -6.60
C GLY A 79 -1.87 -20.31 -7.87
N GLU A 80 -2.70 -20.12 -8.89
CA GLU A 80 -2.39 -19.53 -10.20
C GLU A 80 -1.10 -18.72 -10.18
N VAL A 81 -0.10 -19.13 -10.96
CA VAL A 81 1.16 -18.40 -11.09
C VAL A 81 0.85 -17.02 -11.67
N GLN A 82 0.63 -16.05 -10.80
CA GLN A 82 0.43 -14.66 -11.18
C GLN A 82 1.80 -14.04 -11.44
N ASP A 83 2.05 -13.69 -12.69
CA ASP A 83 3.22 -12.91 -13.08
C ASP A 83 3.04 -11.46 -12.59
N VAL A 84 3.76 -11.10 -11.54
CA VAL A 84 3.73 -9.77 -10.93
C VAL A 84 4.95 -8.96 -11.39
N ILE A 85 4.70 -7.76 -11.92
CA ILE A 85 5.74 -6.77 -12.19
C ILE A 85 6.18 -6.14 -10.87
N LEU A 86 7.46 -6.29 -10.53
CA LEU A 86 8.03 -5.64 -9.36
C LEU A 86 8.18 -4.15 -9.62
N THR A 87 7.66 -3.34 -8.70
CA THR A 87 7.74 -1.89 -8.76
C THR A 87 8.40 -1.33 -7.50
N GLN A 88 8.94 -0.11 -7.62
CA GLN A 88 9.42 0.70 -6.53
C GLN A 88 8.61 1.99 -6.48
N THR A 89 8.14 2.36 -5.30
CA THR A 89 7.28 3.55 -5.13
C THR A 89 8.04 4.67 -4.43
N ASP A 90 8.16 5.81 -5.11
CA ASP A 90 8.80 7.03 -4.62
C ASP A 90 8.06 7.63 -3.40
N PRO A 91 8.69 8.52 -2.60
CA PRO A 91 8.02 9.24 -1.51
C PRO A 91 6.79 10.03 -1.97
N LYS A 92 6.76 10.44 -3.24
CA LYS A 92 5.62 11.15 -3.86
C LYS A 92 4.45 10.22 -4.23
N GLY A 93 4.61 8.91 -4.12
CA GLY A 93 3.59 7.91 -4.47
C GLY A 93 3.67 7.37 -5.90
N VAL A 94 4.67 7.78 -6.68
CA VAL A 94 4.85 7.31 -8.07
C VAL A 94 5.51 5.94 -8.06
N ALA A 95 4.83 4.93 -8.60
CA ALA A 95 5.36 3.58 -8.79
C ALA A 95 6.08 3.44 -10.14
N ARG A 96 7.27 2.84 -10.14
CA ARG A 96 8.05 2.57 -11.35
C ARG A 96 8.47 1.12 -11.41
N PRO A 97 8.54 0.50 -12.60
CA PRO A 97 9.09 -0.84 -12.75
C PRO A 97 10.53 -0.91 -12.25
N LEU A 98 10.86 -1.98 -11.53
CA LEU A 98 12.22 -2.21 -11.08
C LEU A 98 13.08 -2.69 -12.26
N GLU A 99 13.93 -1.81 -12.77
CA GLU A 99 14.88 -2.20 -13.82
C GLU A 99 16.09 -2.92 -13.21
N PRO A 100 16.44 -4.12 -13.70
CA PRO A 100 17.65 -4.80 -13.24
C PRO A 100 18.88 -3.99 -13.66
N ARG A 101 19.76 -3.65 -12.71
CA ARG A 101 21.03 -2.99 -13.04
C ARG A 101 21.81 -3.90 -13.98
N VAL A 102 22.25 -3.36 -15.12
CA VAL A 102 22.96 -4.08 -16.19
C VAL A 102 24.08 -4.93 -15.59
N GLN A 103 24.03 -6.23 -15.86
CA GLN A 103 25.06 -7.18 -15.45
C GLN A 103 26.29 -6.94 -16.32
N ILE A 104 27.40 -6.56 -15.69
CA ILE A 104 28.69 -6.58 -16.36
C ILE A 104 29.01 -8.04 -16.68
N THR A 105 29.39 -8.28 -17.93
CA THR A 105 29.92 -9.57 -18.40
C THR A 105 31.06 -10.03 -17.49
N LYS A 106 31.00 -11.31 -17.13
CA LYS A 106 31.91 -11.94 -16.17
C LYS A 106 33.37 -11.81 -16.63
N SER A 107 34.13 -10.88 -16.05
CA SER A 107 35.60 -10.90 -16.08
C SER A 107 36.24 -10.22 -14.87
N SER A 108 35.88 -10.68 -13.67
CA SER A 108 36.85 -11.04 -12.60
C SER A 108 36.08 -11.19 -11.30
N GLN A 109 35.94 -12.45 -10.90
CA GLN A 109 35.41 -12.79 -9.59
C GLN A 109 36.45 -12.47 -8.51
N ASN A 110 35.95 -11.99 -7.37
CA ASN A 110 36.51 -12.19 -6.03
C ASN A 110 37.60 -11.25 -5.45
N LYS A 111 37.87 -10.06 -5.97
CA LYS A 111 38.61 -9.05 -5.19
C LYS A 111 37.87 -7.73 -5.08
N ARG A 112 37.73 -7.22 -3.85
CA ARG A 112 37.45 -5.81 -3.58
C ARG A 112 38.59 -5.02 -4.25
N ARG A 113 38.37 -4.53 -5.45
CA ARG A 113 39.31 -3.63 -6.11
C ARG A 113 38.99 -2.22 -5.60
N SER A 114 39.91 -1.62 -4.86
CA SER A 114 39.94 -0.18 -4.68
C SER A 114 40.28 0.42 -6.05
N ALA A 115 39.47 1.35 -6.56
CA ALA A 115 39.85 2.07 -7.77
C ALA A 115 40.97 3.05 -7.48
N GLU A 116 41.78 3.30 -8.49
CA GLU A 116 42.67 4.44 -8.55
C GLU A 116 41.81 5.71 -8.63
N THR A 117 41.73 6.42 -7.51
CA THR A 117 41.03 7.72 -7.39
C THR A 117 41.93 8.88 -7.80
N PHE A 118 43.25 8.69 -7.80
CA PHE A 118 44.25 9.70 -8.14
C PHE A 118 45.05 9.30 -9.37
N VAL A 119 45.22 10.24 -10.31
CA VAL A 119 46.16 10.13 -11.43
C VAL A 119 47.04 11.38 -11.39
N SER A 120 48.36 11.21 -11.38
CA SER A 120 49.34 12.31 -11.39
C SER A 120 49.11 13.36 -10.29
N GLY A 121 48.77 12.92 -9.07
CA GLY A 121 48.56 13.80 -7.91
C GLY A 121 47.22 14.55 -7.88
N LYS A 122 46.35 14.36 -8.88
CA LYS A 122 44.99 14.94 -8.91
C LYS A 122 43.93 13.86 -8.74
N LYS A 123 42.90 14.14 -7.94
CA LYS A 123 41.74 13.25 -7.76
C LYS A 123 40.89 13.31 -9.03
N VAL A 124 40.78 12.19 -9.74
CA VAL A 124 40.04 12.07 -11.02
C VAL A 124 38.66 11.45 -10.81
N ARG A 125 38.51 10.58 -9.81
CA ARG A 125 37.25 9.89 -9.51
C ARG A 125 36.93 9.95 -8.03
N HIS A 126 35.66 10.15 -7.71
CA HIS A 126 35.15 9.95 -6.36
C HIS A 126 34.65 8.53 -6.23
N TYR A 127 33.78 8.07 -7.14
CA TYR A 127 33.21 6.73 -7.12
C TYR A 127 33.83 5.80 -8.17
N LEU A 128 33.71 4.51 -7.91
CA LEU A 128 34.13 3.43 -8.82
C LEU A 128 33.33 3.35 -10.12
N ASP A 129 32.14 3.94 -10.14
CA ASP A 129 31.17 3.92 -11.21
C ASP A 129 30.96 5.27 -11.90
N ASP A 130 31.77 6.29 -11.59
CA ASP A 130 31.69 7.63 -12.18
C ASP A 130 31.71 7.59 -13.73
N ASP A 131 32.55 6.74 -14.32
CA ASP A 131 32.67 6.62 -15.78
C ASP A 131 31.60 5.72 -16.43
N LYS A 132 30.72 5.08 -15.65
CA LYS A 132 29.78 4.08 -16.17
C LYS A 132 28.48 4.67 -16.70
N TYR A 133 28.10 5.86 -16.24
CA TYR A 133 26.80 6.43 -16.50
C TYR A 133 26.89 7.63 -17.44
N SER A 134 26.03 7.66 -18.46
CA SER A 134 25.77 8.87 -19.23
C SER A 134 24.94 9.86 -18.40
N LEU A 135 24.94 11.14 -18.81
CA LEU A 135 24.12 12.18 -18.17
C LEU A 135 22.61 11.83 -18.20
N GLU A 136 22.13 11.26 -19.31
CA GLU A 136 20.74 10.80 -19.45
C GLU A 136 20.41 9.69 -18.43
N ASN A 137 21.29 8.69 -18.30
CA ASN A 137 21.10 7.62 -17.31
C ASN A 137 21.10 8.16 -15.88
N LEU A 138 21.94 9.15 -15.58
CA LEU A 138 22.01 9.80 -14.27
C LEU A 138 20.71 10.55 -13.96
N PHE A 139 20.14 11.25 -14.94
CA PHE A 139 18.84 11.90 -14.81
C PHE A 139 17.69 10.91 -14.53
N HIS A 140 17.65 9.79 -15.25
CA HIS A 140 16.65 8.74 -15.00
C HIS A 140 16.80 8.13 -13.60
N LYS A 141 18.03 7.86 -13.18
CA LYS A 141 18.34 7.33 -11.85
C LYS A 141 17.93 8.31 -10.75
N GLU A 142 18.29 9.57 -10.87
CA GLU A 142 17.97 10.60 -9.86
C GLU A 142 16.47 10.82 -9.75
N LYS A 143 15.74 10.79 -10.87
CA LYS A 143 14.28 10.82 -10.83
C LYS A 143 13.71 9.69 -10.01
N GLY A 144 14.27 8.47 -10.09
CA GLY A 144 13.74 7.26 -9.43
C GLY A 144 14.39 6.94 -8.09
N ARG A 145 15.23 7.84 -7.59
CA ARG A 145 15.96 7.64 -6.35
C ARG A 145 15.04 7.90 -5.17
N SER A 146 15.01 6.95 -4.24
CA SER A 146 14.41 7.17 -2.93
C SER A 146 15.43 7.87 -2.03
N THR A 147 14.99 8.88 -1.27
CA THR A 147 15.81 9.58 -0.26
C THR A 147 16.42 8.62 0.76
N ASN A 148 15.79 7.47 0.97
CA ASN A 148 16.21 6.45 1.93
C ASN A 148 17.57 5.81 1.60
N GLU A 149 18.06 5.90 0.34
CA GLU A 149 19.35 5.30 -0.03
C GLU A 149 20.53 5.98 0.67
N ASP A 150 20.47 7.30 0.82
CA ASP A 150 21.52 8.10 1.45
C ASP A 150 21.51 7.92 2.96
N ASP A 151 20.33 7.92 3.56
CA ASP A 151 20.14 7.61 4.98
C ASP A 151 20.68 6.21 5.31
N ALA A 152 20.44 5.22 4.45
CA ALA A 152 20.97 3.88 4.64
C ALA A 152 22.49 3.81 4.53
N ALA A 153 23.10 4.62 3.65
CA ALA A 153 24.55 4.75 3.56
C ALA A 153 25.13 5.42 4.82
N PHE A 154 24.47 6.48 5.30
CA PHE A 154 24.84 7.22 6.50
C PHE A 154 24.73 6.35 7.77
N VAL A 155 23.60 5.68 8.00
CA VAL A 155 23.41 4.77 9.14
C VAL A 155 24.47 3.67 9.16
N LYS A 156 24.84 3.16 7.98
CA LYS A 156 25.91 2.16 7.87
C LYS A 156 27.28 2.75 8.20
N ALA A 157 27.56 4.01 7.83
CA ALA A 157 28.78 4.70 8.22
C ALA A 157 28.81 4.93 9.74
N ALA A 158 27.73 5.46 10.31
CA ALA A 158 27.58 5.73 11.74
C ALA A 158 27.68 4.48 12.63
N SER A 159 27.39 3.29 12.09
CA SER A 159 27.54 2.01 12.82
C SER A 159 29.00 1.62 13.11
N LYS A 160 29.98 2.35 12.56
CA LYS A 160 31.40 2.10 12.72
C LYS A 160 32.05 3.24 13.49
N ASN A 161 33.05 2.91 14.30
CA ASN A 161 33.83 3.91 15.04
C ASN A 161 34.93 4.47 14.13
N GLY A 162 34.97 5.79 13.96
CA GLY A 162 35.98 6.48 13.17
C GLY A 162 35.53 7.88 12.73
N ASP A 163 36.42 8.59 12.05
CA ASP A 163 36.08 9.85 11.40
C ASP A 163 35.08 9.59 10.25
N MET A 164 33.98 10.34 10.25
CA MET A 164 32.85 10.09 9.34
C MET A 164 33.25 10.30 7.88
N ASP A 165 34.10 11.29 7.62
CA ASP A 165 34.53 11.66 6.27
C ASP A 165 35.44 10.58 5.67
N GLU A 166 36.45 10.11 6.42
CA GLU A 166 37.34 9.04 5.97
C GLU A 166 36.56 7.72 5.75
N MET A 167 35.60 7.42 6.62
CA MET A 167 34.75 6.23 6.46
C MET A 167 33.85 6.31 5.24
N PHE A 168 33.33 7.49 4.90
CA PHE A 168 32.53 7.69 3.71
C PHE A 168 33.38 7.46 2.45
N GLU A 169 34.59 8.01 2.39
CA GLU A 169 35.53 7.78 1.30
C GLU A 169 35.92 6.29 1.15
N GLN A 170 36.14 5.59 2.27
CA GLN A 170 36.37 4.15 2.28
C GLN A 170 35.15 3.33 1.81
N GLN A 171 33.92 3.79 2.05
CA GLN A 171 32.73 3.13 1.53
C GLN A 171 32.56 3.34 0.03
N ILE A 172 32.89 4.53 -0.46
CA ILE A 172 32.82 4.89 -1.88
C ILE A 172 33.83 4.08 -2.71
N THR A 173 35.05 3.92 -2.19
CA THR A 173 36.13 3.17 -2.85
C THR A 173 35.89 1.65 -2.85
N ASN A 174 34.95 1.15 -2.06
CA ASN A 174 34.58 -0.25 -2.01
C ASN A 174 33.41 -0.55 -2.96
N ALA A 175 33.69 -1.27 -4.06
CA ALA A 175 32.68 -1.68 -5.01
C ALA A 175 31.62 -2.58 -4.34
N LYS A 176 30.39 -2.08 -4.18
CA LYS A 176 29.26 -2.97 -3.97
C LYS A 176 29.07 -3.75 -5.28
N LEU A 177 29.07 -5.08 -5.18
CA LEU A 177 28.73 -5.92 -6.34
C LEU A 177 27.29 -5.58 -6.75
N ASN A 178 27.09 -5.15 -8.00
CA ASN A 178 25.76 -4.82 -8.56
C ASN A 178 24.75 -5.95 -8.31
N THR A 179 25.20 -7.20 -8.28
CA THR A 179 24.37 -8.38 -7.95
C THR A 179 23.76 -8.32 -6.55
N LYS A 180 24.55 -7.99 -5.53
CA LYS A 180 24.07 -7.87 -4.14
C LYS A 180 23.09 -6.72 -3.98
N GLN A 181 23.27 -5.64 -4.75
CA GLN A 181 22.35 -4.51 -4.70
C GLN A 181 21.05 -4.85 -5.43
N ASN A 182 21.10 -5.49 -6.60
CA ASN A 182 19.92 -5.99 -7.31
C ASN A 182 19.10 -6.97 -6.45
N GLU A 183 19.77 -7.87 -5.71
CA GLU A 183 19.08 -8.78 -4.78
C GLU A 183 18.36 -8.03 -3.65
N LYS A 184 18.97 -6.98 -3.12
CA LYS A 184 18.35 -6.12 -2.10
C LYS A 184 17.15 -5.37 -2.66
N ASP A 185 17.33 -4.68 -3.79
CA ASP A 185 16.28 -3.90 -4.44
C ASP A 185 15.08 -4.81 -4.79
N ARG A 186 15.36 -6.02 -5.32
CA ARG A 186 14.35 -7.05 -5.56
C ARG A 186 13.65 -7.51 -4.27
N SER A 187 14.40 -7.78 -3.21
CA SER A 187 13.83 -8.20 -1.93
C SER A 187 12.94 -7.12 -1.30
N HIS A 188 13.32 -5.85 -1.46
CA HIS A 188 12.54 -4.71 -1.02
C HIS A 188 11.24 -4.61 -1.81
N ALA A 189 11.31 -4.65 -3.14
CA ALA A 189 10.12 -4.62 -4.00
C ALA A 189 9.16 -5.79 -3.71
N ILE A 190 9.68 -7.00 -3.46
CA ILE A 190 8.86 -8.15 -3.04
C ILE A 190 8.19 -7.89 -1.69
N LYS A 191 8.92 -7.32 -0.72
CA LYS A 191 8.37 -7.01 0.61
C LYS A 191 7.31 -5.92 0.53
N GLU A 192 7.52 -4.90 -0.29
CA GLU A 192 6.57 -3.82 -0.54
C GLU A 192 5.31 -4.34 -1.23
N HIS A 193 5.45 -5.12 -2.29
CA HIS A 193 4.33 -5.75 -2.98
C HIS A 193 3.52 -6.65 -2.03
N LYS A 194 4.18 -7.53 -1.26
CA LYS A 194 3.49 -8.37 -0.26
C LYS A 194 2.73 -7.56 0.80
N ARG A 195 3.22 -6.38 1.17
CA ARG A 195 2.52 -5.48 2.10
C ARG A 195 1.31 -4.86 1.42
N LEU A 196 1.47 -4.35 0.21
CA LEU A 196 0.40 -3.77 -0.58
C LEU A 196 -0.72 -4.78 -0.82
N SER A 197 -0.42 -6.00 -1.29
CA SER A 197 -1.43 -7.04 -1.52
C SER A 197 -2.23 -7.36 -0.26
N LYS A 198 -1.55 -7.51 0.89
CA LYS A 198 -2.23 -7.70 2.18
C LYS A 198 -3.13 -6.52 2.54
N CYS A 199 -2.65 -5.29 2.35
CA CYS A 199 -3.45 -4.10 2.62
C CYS A 199 -4.67 -4.00 1.70
N LEU A 200 -4.58 -4.41 0.43
CA LEU A 200 -5.70 -4.46 -0.50
C LEU A 200 -6.72 -5.52 -0.07
N ASP A 201 -6.25 -6.72 0.28
CA ASP A 201 -7.10 -7.82 0.75
C ASP A 201 -7.83 -7.46 2.06
N ASP A 202 -7.14 -6.78 2.98
CA ASP A 202 -7.65 -6.37 4.30
C ASP A 202 -8.38 -5.01 4.29
N CYS A 203 -8.45 -4.32 3.14
CA CYS A 203 -8.97 -2.96 3.06
C CYS A 203 -10.48 -2.89 3.34
N HIS A 204 -10.91 -1.99 4.22
CA HIS A 204 -12.34 -1.85 4.54
C HIS A 204 -13.12 -0.98 3.54
N TRP A 205 -12.45 -0.46 2.50
CA TRP A 205 -13.01 0.52 1.55
C TRP A 205 -12.90 0.07 0.09
N CYS A 206 -11.97 -0.83 -0.24
CA CYS A 206 -11.89 -1.42 -1.58
C CYS A 206 -13.08 -2.33 -1.83
N ILE A 207 -13.74 -2.17 -2.98
CA ILE A 207 -14.93 -2.94 -3.36
C ILE A 207 -14.64 -4.45 -3.46
N ASP A 208 -13.43 -4.79 -3.92
CA ASP A 208 -12.97 -6.16 -4.10
C ASP A 208 -12.49 -6.83 -2.79
N SER A 209 -12.33 -6.06 -1.71
CA SER A 209 -11.91 -6.62 -0.43
C SER A 209 -13.03 -7.41 0.25
N ARG A 210 -12.61 -8.40 1.04
CA ARG A 210 -13.48 -9.23 1.88
C ARG A 210 -14.11 -8.48 3.04
N HIS A 211 -13.48 -7.39 3.50
CA HIS A 211 -13.89 -6.66 4.70
C HIS A 211 -14.76 -5.43 4.39
N MET A 212 -14.98 -5.12 3.11
CA MET A 212 -15.81 -3.99 2.69
C MET A 212 -17.29 -4.25 2.97
N LEU A 213 -17.92 -3.33 3.71
CA LEU A 213 -19.32 -3.39 4.07
C LEU A 213 -20.19 -2.77 2.96
N LYS A 214 -20.57 -3.60 1.98
CA LYS A 214 -21.30 -3.16 0.77
C LYS A 214 -22.64 -2.49 1.07
N HIS A 215 -23.33 -2.88 2.14
CA HIS A 215 -24.62 -2.28 2.53
C HIS A 215 -24.49 -0.86 3.08
N MET A 216 -23.27 -0.38 3.35
CA MET A 216 -23.01 1.00 3.81
C MET A 216 -22.84 2.00 2.65
N ILE A 217 -22.81 1.51 1.41
CA ILE A 217 -22.69 2.33 0.20
C ILE A 217 -24.04 2.96 -0.09
N VAL A 218 -24.08 4.28 -0.26
CA VAL A 218 -25.27 5.04 -0.66
C VAL A 218 -25.32 5.21 -2.17
N ALA A 219 -24.21 5.70 -2.73
CA ALA A 219 -24.07 6.00 -4.13
C ALA A 219 -22.67 5.64 -4.58
N MET A 220 -22.55 5.14 -5.80
CA MET A 220 -21.30 4.71 -6.38
C MET A 220 -21.27 5.17 -7.84
N ASP A 221 -20.22 5.90 -8.18
CA ASP A 221 -19.81 6.16 -9.56
C ASP A 221 -18.63 5.21 -9.90
N SER A 222 -18.15 5.27 -11.14
CA SER A 222 -17.03 4.49 -11.65
C SER A 222 -15.75 4.67 -10.82
N ASP A 223 -15.50 5.91 -10.36
CA ASP A 223 -14.25 6.29 -9.69
C ASP A 223 -14.41 6.63 -8.20
N ILE A 224 -15.61 6.97 -7.75
CA ILE A 224 -15.87 7.46 -6.39
C ILE A 224 -17.08 6.76 -5.78
N CYS A 225 -16.96 6.42 -4.50
CA CYS A 225 -18.00 5.84 -3.69
C CYS A 225 -18.35 6.80 -2.52
N LEU A 226 -19.64 6.99 -2.29
CA LEU A 226 -20.20 7.65 -1.13
C LEU A 226 -20.74 6.60 -0.16
N SER A 227 -20.18 6.56 1.04
CA SER A 227 -20.53 5.58 2.08
C SER A 227 -20.76 6.24 3.43
N LEU A 228 -21.32 5.49 4.38
CA LEU A 228 -21.47 5.93 5.76
C LEU A 228 -20.54 5.16 6.70
N PRO A 229 -20.13 5.76 7.84
CA PRO A 229 -19.37 5.04 8.86
C PRO A 229 -20.22 3.92 9.47
N TYR A 230 -19.62 2.74 9.60
CA TYR A 230 -20.21 1.54 10.22
C TYR A 230 -20.31 1.62 11.76
N TYR A 231 -19.70 2.64 12.34
CA TYR A 231 -19.69 2.93 13.76
C TYR A 231 -20.61 4.12 14.07
N THR A 232 -20.82 4.39 15.36
CA THR A 232 -21.67 5.51 15.84
C THR A 232 -21.23 6.83 15.19
N SER A 233 -22.07 7.39 14.33
CA SER A 233 -21.77 8.65 13.65
C SER A 233 -21.74 9.83 14.64
N LEU A 234 -20.80 10.76 14.44
CA LEU A 234 -20.72 11.99 15.25
C LEU A 234 -22.00 12.81 15.16
N THR A 235 -22.53 12.96 13.94
CA THR A 235 -23.79 13.67 13.66
C THR A 235 -24.66 12.87 12.69
N SER A 236 -25.95 13.19 12.67
CA SER A 236 -26.87 12.63 11.67
C SER A 236 -26.46 13.13 10.27
N GLY A 237 -26.17 12.21 9.36
CA GLY A 237 -25.69 12.52 8.01
C GLY A 237 -24.17 12.54 7.86
N HIS A 238 -23.40 12.07 8.85
CA HIS A 238 -21.96 11.81 8.66
C HIS A 238 -21.76 10.82 7.50
N CYS A 239 -21.04 11.25 6.46
CA CYS A 239 -20.72 10.45 5.28
C CYS A 239 -19.22 10.50 4.98
N ILE A 240 -18.76 9.54 4.18
CA ILE A 240 -17.36 9.35 3.82
C ILE A 240 -17.29 9.19 2.30
N ILE A 241 -16.47 10.01 1.67
CA ILE A 241 -16.17 9.92 0.24
C ILE A 241 -14.83 9.20 0.08
N THR A 242 -14.84 8.11 -0.70
CA THR A 242 -13.67 7.28 -0.96
C THR A 242 -13.54 7.01 -2.46
N PRO A 243 -12.33 7.03 -3.04
CA PRO A 243 -12.14 6.53 -4.41
C PRO A 243 -12.39 5.03 -4.47
N THR A 244 -12.81 4.51 -5.63
CA THR A 244 -12.97 3.06 -5.86
C THR A 244 -11.61 2.36 -5.89
N HIS A 245 -10.63 3.00 -6.52
CA HIS A 245 -9.23 2.57 -6.51
C HIS A 245 -8.55 2.85 -5.17
N HIS A 246 -7.61 1.98 -4.78
CA HIS A 246 -6.84 2.12 -3.55
C HIS A 246 -5.78 3.22 -3.68
N ILE A 247 -6.21 4.47 -3.48
CA ILE A 247 -5.35 5.66 -3.49
C ILE A 247 -5.24 6.17 -2.06
N ALA A 248 -4.04 6.58 -1.65
CA ALA A 248 -3.77 6.84 -0.24
C ALA A 248 -4.27 8.20 0.27
N CYS A 249 -4.28 9.22 -0.59
CA CYS A 249 -4.68 10.58 -0.23
C CYS A 249 -5.15 11.41 -1.43
N GLN A 250 -5.83 12.53 -1.16
CA GLN A 250 -6.30 13.47 -2.19
C GLN A 250 -5.19 14.03 -3.08
N LEU A 251 -3.98 14.19 -2.54
CA LEU A 251 -2.82 14.69 -3.27
C LEU A 251 -2.37 13.77 -4.41
N GLN A 252 -2.68 12.48 -4.33
CA GLN A 252 -2.33 11.47 -5.32
C GLN A 252 -3.45 11.17 -6.31
N LEU A 253 -4.59 11.88 -6.22
CA LEU A 253 -5.69 11.70 -7.16
C LEU A 253 -5.38 12.31 -8.53
N ASP A 254 -5.73 11.55 -9.56
CA ASP A 254 -5.75 12.00 -10.95
C ASP A 254 -6.76 13.14 -11.14
N GLU A 255 -6.58 13.94 -12.21
CA GLU A 255 -7.42 15.12 -12.46
C GLU A 255 -8.89 14.78 -12.67
N ASN A 256 -9.19 13.66 -13.34
CA ASN A 256 -10.56 13.20 -13.58
C ASN A 256 -11.27 12.82 -12.27
N ILE A 257 -10.60 12.02 -11.43
CA ILE A 257 -11.14 11.59 -10.13
C ILE A 257 -11.28 12.81 -9.21
N TRP A 258 -10.33 13.75 -9.26
CA TRP A 258 -10.40 15.00 -8.51
C TRP A 258 -11.58 15.89 -8.92
N ALA A 259 -11.86 16.02 -10.22
CA ALA A 259 -13.01 16.77 -10.70
C ALA A 259 -14.33 16.16 -10.18
N LYS A 260 -14.45 14.82 -10.23
CA LYS A 260 -15.59 14.11 -9.64
C LYS A 260 -15.70 14.33 -8.14
N LEU A 261 -14.58 14.29 -7.41
CA LEU A 261 -14.56 14.57 -5.97
C LEU A 261 -15.13 15.96 -5.67
N LYS A 262 -14.78 16.97 -6.47
CA LYS A 262 -15.33 18.33 -6.34
C LYS A 262 -16.83 18.35 -6.59
N MET A 263 -17.33 17.67 -7.61
CA MET A 263 -18.78 17.57 -7.88
C MET A 263 -19.54 16.92 -6.70
N PHE A 264 -19.02 15.82 -6.15
CA PHE A 264 -19.60 15.17 -4.98
C PHE A 264 -19.60 16.07 -3.74
N LYS A 265 -18.50 16.81 -3.49
CA LYS A 265 -18.43 17.82 -2.44
C LYS A 265 -19.51 18.87 -2.63
N GLU A 266 -19.62 19.45 -3.83
CA GLU A 266 -20.60 20.51 -4.14
C GLU A 266 -22.05 20.05 -3.97
N ALA A 267 -22.37 18.82 -4.38
CA ALA A 267 -23.69 18.23 -4.18
C ALA A 267 -24.02 18.04 -2.69
N LEU A 268 -23.06 17.53 -1.89
CA LEU A 268 -23.23 17.41 -0.44
C LEU A 268 -23.37 18.78 0.23
N TYR A 269 -22.58 19.78 -0.19
CA TYR A 269 -22.71 21.16 0.28
C TYR A 269 -24.12 21.68 0.05
N LYS A 270 -24.67 21.53 -1.15
CA LYS A 270 -26.03 21.98 -1.49
C LYS A 270 -27.07 21.26 -0.65
N MET A 271 -26.99 19.94 -0.57
CA MET A 271 -27.89 19.10 0.22
C MET A 271 -27.95 19.54 1.69
N PHE A 272 -26.80 19.75 2.34
CA PHE A 272 -26.77 20.15 3.74
C PHE A 272 -27.16 21.61 3.95
N THR A 273 -26.84 22.49 3.00
CA THR A 273 -27.25 23.91 3.06
C THR A 273 -28.77 24.05 3.00
N ASP A 274 -29.45 23.27 2.14
CA ASP A 274 -30.91 23.25 2.04
C ASP A 274 -31.57 22.76 3.36
N GLN A 275 -30.87 21.95 4.14
CA GLN A 275 -31.28 21.49 5.47
C GLN A 275 -30.86 22.43 6.61
N ASN A 276 -30.28 23.59 6.29
CA ASN A 276 -29.73 24.55 7.25
C ASN A 276 -28.64 23.94 8.16
N LEU A 277 -27.87 23.00 7.59
CA LEU A 277 -26.70 22.37 8.17
C LEU A 277 -25.42 22.93 7.53
N TYR A 278 -24.31 22.79 8.24
CA TYR A 278 -23.00 23.29 7.88
C TYR A 278 -22.02 22.11 7.79
N PRO A 279 -21.75 21.61 6.57
CA PRO A 279 -20.90 20.44 6.40
C PRO A 279 -19.42 20.79 6.56
N VAL A 280 -18.73 20.03 7.41
CA VAL A 280 -17.27 20.12 7.58
C VAL A 280 -16.63 18.90 6.95
N PHE A 281 -15.78 19.12 5.96
CA PHE A 281 -15.02 18.08 5.29
C PHE A 281 -13.62 18.02 5.87
N TYR A 282 -13.08 16.84 6.13
CA TYR A 282 -11.69 16.71 6.51
C TYR A 282 -11.04 15.42 6.05
N GLU A 283 -9.72 15.44 5.95
CA GLU A 283 -8.87 14.30 5.65
C GLU A 283 -7.64 14.35 6.54
N ILE A 284 -7.24 13.19 7.06
CA ILE A 284 -5.97 13.00 7.77
C ILE A 284 -5.18 11.95 7.00
N TYR A 285 -4.03 12.35 6.45
CA TYR A 285 -3.10 11.45 5.77
C TYR A 285 -1.80 11.33 6.55
N LYS A 286 -1.40 10.08 6.85
CA LYS A 286 -0.15 9.75 7.55
C LYS A 286 0.72 8.82 6.70
N ARG A 287 1.94 9.26 6.35
CA ARG A 287 2.90 8.52 5.52
C ARG A 287 3.32 7.20 6.15
N ARG A 288 3.40 7.07 7.49
CA ARG A 288 3.71 5.78 8.15
C ARG A 288 2.71 4.69 7.77
N HIS A 289 1.48 5.08 7.44
CA HIS A 289 0.45 4.22 6.88
C HIS A 289 0.36 4.39 5.36
N LYS A 290 1.49 4.24 4.64
CA LYS A 290 1.62 4.47 3.19
C LYS A 290 0.51 3.83 2.34
N PHE A 291 -0.01 2.68 2.75
CA PHE A 291 -1.06 1.93 2.06
C PHE A 291 -2.45 2.11 2.70
N SER A 292 -2.72 3.24 3.36
CA SER A 292 -4.07 3.62 3.74
C SER A 292 -4.94 3.83 2.50
N HIS A 293 -6.26 3.69 2.66
CA HIS A 293 -7.22 4.12 1.65
C HIS A 293 -7.69 5.53 2.02
N MET A 294 -7.68 6.43 1.05
CA MET A 294 -8.16 7.80 1.20
C MET A 294 -9.59 7.83 1.75
N GLN A 295 -9.79 8.60 2.81
CA GLN A 295 -11.08 8.83 3.44
C GLN A 295 -11.27 10.32 3.62
N LEU A 296 -12.23 10.89 2.89
CA LEU A 296 -12.69 12.25 3.10
C LEU A 296 -13.99 12.17 3.91
N GLU A 297 -13.89 12.46 5.20
CA GLU A 297 -15.05 12.48 6.10
C GLU A 297 -15.79 13.81 5.93
N CYS A 298 -17.12 13.75 5.93
CA CYS A 298 -18.02 14.90 5.87
C CYS A 298 -18.99 14.82 7.04
N VAL A 299 -18.85 15.78 7.97
CA VAL A 299 -19.64 15.85 9.19
C VAL A 299 -20.53 17.09 9.14
N PRO A 300 -21.85 16.93 8.95
CA PRO A 300 -22.78 18.05 8.99
C PRO A 300 -23.00 18.53 10.42
N LEU A 301 -22.79 19.82 10.64
CA LEU A 301 -23.01 20.52 11.92
C LEU A 301 -24.26 21.40 11.82
N LYS A 302 -24.82 21.80 12.96
CA LYS A 302 -25.85 22.85 12.98
C LYS A 302 -25.20 24.18 12.60
N LYS A 303 -25.85 24.99 11.76
CA LYS A 303 -25.30 26.26 11.24
C LYS A 303 -24.66 27.16 12.31
N LYS A 304 -25.35 27.37 13.44
CA LYS A 304 -24.86 28.19 14.57
C LYS A 304 -23.51 27.70 15.14
N VAL A 305 -23.31 26.39 15.20
CA VAL A 305 -22.06 25.78 15.69
C VAL A 305 -21.01 25.75 14.59
N GLY A 306 -21.44 25.46 13.34
CA GLY A 306 -20.58 25.40 12.17
C GLY A 306 -19.86 26.71 11.87
N GLU A 307 -20.52 27.86 12.05
CA GLU A 307 -19.90 29.19 11.88
C GLU A 307 -18.72 29.44 12.83
N LEU A 308 -18.68 28.75 13.98
CA LEU A 308 -17.56 28.82 14.93
C LEU A 308 -16.43 27.83 14.60
N ALA A 309 -16.69 26.82 13.76
CA ALA A 309 -15.74 25.76 13.46
C ALA A 309 -14.37 26.28 12.98
N PRO A 310 -14.28 27.27 12.07
CA PRO A 310 -12.97 27.82 11.67
C PRO A 310 -12.14 28.32 12.85
N ILE A 311 -12.76 28.92 13.87
CA ILE A 311 -12.05 29.45 15.05
C ILE A 311 -11.47 28.29 15.88
N TYR A 312 -12.28 27.27 16.16
CA TYR A 312 -11.86 26.10 16.93
C TYR A 312 -10.74 25.33 16.24
N PHE A 313 -10.89 25.03 14.95
CA PHE A 313 -9.88 24.33 14.18
C PHE A 313 -8.58 25.14 14.04
N LYS A 314 -8.67 26.46 13.82
CA LYS A 314 -7.49 27.31 13.76
C LYS A 314 -6.72 27.28 15.08
N LYS A 315 -7.42 27.37 16.22
CA LYS A 315 -6.81 27.28 17.55
C LYS A 315 -6.17 25.91 17.77
N ALA A 316 -6.92 24.83 17.51
CA ALA A 316 -6.43 23.47 17.71
C ALA A 316 -5.20 23.14 16.85
N ILE A 317 -5.14 23.63 15.61
CA ILE A 317 -3.96 23.44 14.73
C ILE A 317 -2.74 24.25 15.23
N LEU A 318 -2.94 25.42 15.84
CA LEU A 318 -1.83 26.19 16.41
C LEU A 318 -1.26 25.51 17.67
N GLU A 319 -2.14 24.90 18.46
CA GLU A 319 -1.81 24.22 19.72
C GLU A 319 -1.38 22.76 19.53
N CYS A 320 -1.54 22.17 18.33
CA CYS A 320 -1.16 20.79 18.08
C CYS A 320 0.35 20.61 17.89
N GLU A 321 0.82 19.38 18.18
CA GLU A 321 2.21 18.94 18.05
C GLU A 321 3.21 19.81 18.84
N THR A 322 4.44 19.91 18.34
CA THR A 322 5.50 20.73 18.92
C THR A 322 5.27 22.21 18.60
N GLU A 323 5.53 23.09 19.56
CA GLU A 323 5.47 24.55 19.35
C GLU A 323 6.49 25.01 18.29
N TRP A 324 7.65 24.33 18.25
CA TRP A 324 8.74 24.56 17.32
C TRP A 324 8.60 23.66 16.08
N SER A 325 7.64 23.97 15.21
CA SER A 325 7.46 23.33 13.90
C SER A 325 8.32 24.01 12.83
N MET A 326 8.90 23.25 11.91
CA MET A 326 9.66 23.82 10.78
C MET A 326 8.72 24.45 9.74
N ASN A 327 7.62 23.76 9.46
CA ASN A 327 6.58 24.22 8.55
C ASN A 327 5.59 25.14 9.27
N LYS A 328 4.96 26.05 8.52
CA LYS A 328 3.90 26.89 9.05
C LYS A 328 2.71 26.01 9.46
N LYS A 329 2.32 26.06 10.74
CA LYS A 329 1.24 25.23 11.28
C LYS A 329 -0.10 25.40 10.55
N VAL A 330 -0.55 26.64 10.34
CA VAL A 330 -1.82 26.91 9.64
C VAL A 330 -1.56 27.44 8.23
N ILE A 331 -1.94 26.66 7.23
CA ILE A 331 -1.97 27.06 5.83
C ILE A 331 -3.42 27.36 5.46
N ASN A 332 -3.71 28.59 5.05
CA ASN A 332 -5.04 28.96 4.60
C ASN A 332 -5.28 28.43 3.18
N LEU A 333 -6.39 27.72 3.00
CA LEU A 333 -6.85 27.19 1.71
C LEU A 333 -7.85 28.12 1.01
N GLU A 334 -8.00 29.34 1.50
CA GLU A 334 -8.86 30.34 0.88
C GLU A 334 -8.39 30.60 -0.56
N HIS A 335 -9.25 30.27 -1.53
CA HIS A 335 -8.98 30.32 -2.98
C HIS A 335 -7.88 29.37 -3.50
N LYS A 336 -7.39 28.41 -2.69
CA LYS A 336 -6.35 27.46 -3.09
C LYS A 336 -6.76 26.02 -2.80
N ASP A 337 -6.58 25.16 -3.80
CA ASP A 337 -6.76 23.72 -3.62
C ASP A 337 -5.67 23.13 -2.72
N VAL A 338 -6.02 22.07 -1.97
CA VAL A 338 -5.10 21.30 -1.12
C VAL A 338 -3.86 20.84 -1.92
N ARG A 339 -4.06 20.40 -3.17
CA ARG A 339 -2.99 19.95 -4.09
C ARG A 339 -1.97 21.04 -4.44
N LYS A 340 -2.35 22.31 -4.36
CA LYS A 340 -1.46 23.46 -4.59
C LYS A 340 -0.83 23.97 -3.30
N ALA A 341 -1.43 23.65 -2.15
CA ALA A 341 -1.00 24.12 -0.84
C ALA A 341 0.04 23.20 -0.18
N ILE A 342 -0.12 21.88 -0.33
CA ILE A 342 0.75 20.88 0.28
C ILE A 342 1.45 20.06 -0.83
N PRO A 343 2.77 19.90 -0.79
CA PRO A 343 3.48 19.06 -1.75
C PRO A 343 3.24 17.57 -1.50
N ASN A 344 3.19 16.80 -2.59
CA ASN A 344 2.95 15.36 -2.53
C ASN A 344 4.02 14.63 -1.71
N GLY A 345 3.54 13.71 -0.89
CA GLY A 345 4.35 12.80 -0.09
C GLY A 345 4.37 13.16 1.39
N LEU A 346 4.17 14.41 1.80
CA LEU A 346 4.13 14.75 3.23
C LEU A 346 2.83 14.28 3.90
N SER A 347 2.91 13.99 5.19
CA SER A 347 1.73 13.76 6.04
C SER A 347 1.01 15.08 6.25
N TYR A 348 -0.31 15.08 6.20
CA TYR A 348 -1.08 16.31 6.31
C TYR A 348 -2.45 16.08 6.93
N PHE A 349 -2.94 17.15 7.54
CA PHE A 349 -4.32 17.31 7.95
C PHE A 349 -4.94 18.44 7.13
N MET A 350 -6.19 18.24 6.72
CA MET A 350 -6.95 19.16 5.91
C MET A 350 -8.36 19.27 6.48
N VAL A 351 -8.89 20.49 6.62
CA VAL A 351 -10.29 20.75 6.95
C VAL A 351 -10.90 21.84 6.08
N GLU A 352 -12.09 21.61 5.55
CA GLU A 352 -12.87 22.43 4.62
C GLU A 352 -14.24 22.70 5.25
N PHE A 353 -14.69 23.95 5.24
CA PHE A 353 -15.89 24.39 5.98
C PHE A 353 -16.99 24.91 5.06
N GLU A 354 -16.60 25.75 4.12
CA GLU A 354 -17.45 26.41 3.13
C GLU A 354 -16.83 26.20 1.75
N ARG A 355 -17.54 26.59 0.69
CA ARG A 355 -17.00 26.58 -0.68
C ARG A 355 -15.63 27.29 -0.70
N ASN A 356 -14.57 26.51 -0.87
CA ASN A 356 -13.17 26.95 -0.96
C ASN A 356 -12.62 27.70 0.28
N LYS A 357 -13.16 27.44 1.48
CA LYS A 357 -12.57 27.90 2.74
C LYS A 357 -12.14 26.71 3.59
N GLY A 358 -10.92 26.76 4.08
CA GLY A 358 -10.36 25.68 4.88
C GLY A 358 -8.96 25.97 5.39
N TYR A 359 -8.46 25.03 6.19
CA TYR A 359 -7.10 25.01 6.69
C TYR A 359 -6.42 23.71 6.30
N ALA A 360 -5.12 23.81 6.06
CA ALA A 360 -4.22 22.69 5.90
C ALA A 360 -3.09 22.80 6.93
N HIS A 361 -2.62 21.65 7.40
CA HIS A 361 -1.51 21.51 8.32
C HIS A 361 -0.62 20.37 7.84
N VAL A 362 0.69 20.61 7.76
CA VAL A 362 1.67 19.55 7.48
C VAL A 362 2.04 18.90 8.81
N ILE A 363 1.80 17.60 8.92
CA ILE A 363 2.08 16.80 10.12
C ILE A 363 3.56 16.42 10.10
N GLU A 364 4.32 16.91 11.09
CA GLU A 364 5.75 16.62 11.20
C GLU A 364 5.97 15.38 12.07
N ASP A 365 5.34 15.34 13.25
CA ASP A 365 5.39 14.20 14.17
C ASP A 365 4.10 13.39 14.17
N GLU A 366 4.07 12.34 13.34
CA GLU A 366 2.93 11.44 13.21
C GLU A 366 2.57 10.67 14.49
N HIS A 367 3.49 10.55 15.45
CA HIS A 367 3.25 9.88 16.73
C HIS A 367 2.48 10.76 17.71
N MET A 368 2.79 12.06 17.72
CA MET A 368 2.12 13.05 18.56
C MET A 368 0.77 13.45 18.00
N PHE A 369 0.61 13.45 16.68
CA PHE A 369 -0.65 13.84 16.04
C PHE A 369 -1.73 12.75 16.21
N PRO A 370 -2.89 13.02 16.84
CA PRO A 370 -3.92 12.01 17.04
C PRO A 370 -4.64 11.66 15.73
N THR A 371 -5.02 10.40 15.54
CA THR A 371 -5.81 9.97 14.37
C THR A 371 -7.22 10.54 14.37
N ASN A 372 -7.75 10.84 15.56
CA ASN A 372 -9.11 11.32 15.76
C ASN A 372 -9.14 12.84 15.98
N PHE A 373 -8.10 13.56 15.52
CA PHE A 373 -7.93 15.00 15.77
C PHE A 373 -9.16 15.82 15.44
N ALA A 374 -9.70 15.66 14.22
CA ALA A 374 -10.89 16.38 13.80
C ALA A 374 -12.14 15.96 14.58
N GLN A 375 -12.27 14.67 14.89
CA GLN A 375 -13.39 14.12 15.63
C GLN A 375 -13.42 14.60 17.09
N GLU A 376 -12.25 14.81 17.71
CA GLU A 376 -12.11 15.40 19.04
C GLU A 376 -12.57 16.86 19.05
N ILE A 377 -12.15 17.66 18.07
CA ILE A 377 -12.55 19.06 17.94
C ILE A 377 -14.06 19.16 17.73
N ILE A 378 -14.60 18.38 16.78
CA ILE A 378 -16.05 18.37 16.49
C ILE A 378 -16.85 17.85 17.68
N GLY A 379 -16.38 16.78 18.33
CA GLY A 379 -16.98 16.24 19.54
C GLY A 379 -17.01 17.24 20.68
N GLY A 380 -15.93 18.01 20.86
CA GLY A 380 -15.86 19.11 21.82
C GLY A 380 -16.80 20.27 21.49
N MET A 381 -16.92 20.66 20.21
CA MET A 381 -17.86 21.71 19.79
C MET A 381 -19.34 21.32 19.97
N LEU A 382 -19.65 20.02 19.94
CA LEU A 382 -21.00 19.47 20.07
C LEU A 382 -21.32 18.95 21.48
N ASP A 383 -20.37 19.07 22.44
CA ASP A 383 -20.46 18.50 23.79
C ASP A 383 -20.82 16.99 23.79
N LEU A 384 -20.22 16.23 22.86
CA LEU A 384 -20.42 14.78 22.77
C LEU A 384 -19.57 14.02 23.79
N ASN A 385 -20.12 12.90 24.27
CA ASN A 385 -19.39 11.98 25.14
C ASN A 385 -18.10 11.47 24.47
N ARG A 386 -17.03 11.36 25.27
CA ARG A 386 -15.69 10.91 24.83
C ARG A 386 -15.71 9.55 24.13
N ASP A 387 -16.63 8.67 24.51
CA ASP A 387 -16.79 7.34 23.91
C ASP A 387 -17.12 7.42 22.42
N VAL A 388 -17.84 8.45 21.96
CA VAL A 388 -18.30 8.55 20.57
C VAL A 388 -17.14 8.77 19.61
N TRP A 389 -16.16 9.61 19.96
CA TRP A 389 -15.05 9.98 19.08
C TRP A 389 -13.72 9.34 19.46
N ARG A 390 -13.52 8.87 20.70
CA ARG A 390 -12.28 8.18 21.12
C ARG A 390 -12.30 6.68 20.84
N LYS A 391 -13.47 6.04 21.03
CA LYS A 391 -13.67 4.59 20.81
C LYS A 391 -15.08 4.34 20.26
N PRO A 392 -15.33 4.73 19.00
CA PRO A 392 -16.66 4.64 18.42
C PRO A 392 -17.16 3.18 18.45
N ARG A 393 -18.37 2.98 18.96
CA ARG A 393 -18.99 1.65 19.06
C ARG A 393 -19.51 1.24 17.69
N LYS A 394 -19.39 -0.05 17.36
CA LYS A 394 -19.99 -0.60 16.14
C LYS A 394 -21.51 -0.62 16.31
N GLU A 395 -22.23 -0.11 15.32
CA GLU A 395 -23.69 -0.15 15.29
C GLU A 395 -24.18 -1.55 14.88
N ASN A 396 -25.40 -1.89 15.27
CA ASN A 396 -26.03 -3.14 14.82
C ASN A 396 -26.37 -3.07 13.33
N PHE A 397 -26.46 -4.23 12.67
CA PHE A 397 -26.75 -4.31 11.23
C PHE A 397 -28.06 -3.60 10.84
N ASP A 398 -29.13 -3.76 11.64
CA ASP A 398 -30.41 -3.10 11.36
C ASP A 398 -30.34 -1.58 11.47
N GLN A 399 -29.59 -1.07 12.46
CA GLN A 399 -29.37 0.36 12.65
C GLN A 399 -28.56 0.95 11.50
N GLN A 400 -27.51 0.24 11.06
CA GLN A 400 -26.71 0.61 9.91
C GLN A 400 -27.58 0.71 8.64
N ARG A 401 -28.42 -0.29 8.39
CA ARG A 401 -29.31 -0.32 7.22
C ARG A 401 -30.32 0.82 7.26
N GLU A 402 -30.93 1.09 8.41
CA GLU A 402 -31.88 2.19 8.58
C GLU A 402 -31.23 3.55 8.30
N LYS A 403 -30.00 3.76 8.80
CA LYS A 403 -29.20 4.97 8.57
C LYS A 403 -28.91 5.21 7.10
N VAL A 404 -28.52 4.16 6.37
CA VAL A 404 -28.26 4.22 4.92
C VAL A 404 -29.53 4.51 4.13
N LEU A 405 -30.66 3.88 4.49
CA LEU A 405 -31.95 4.11 3.83
C LEU A 405 -32.41 5.57 4.00
N LYS A 406 -32.36 6.10 5.23
CA LYS A 406 -32.69 7.51 5.52
C LYS A 406 -31.81 8.47 4.72
N PHE A 407 -30.51 8.21 4.65
CA PHE A 407 -29.59 9.05 3.90
C PHE A 407 -29.83 8.94 2.39
N SER A 408 -30.08 7.74 1.87
CA SER A 408 -30.36 7.50 0.45
C SER A 408 -31.62 8.24 -0.03
N GLU A 409 -32.69 8.26 0.77
CA GLU A 409 -33.91 9.01 0.46
C GLU A 409 -33.66 10.51 0.27
N ILE A 410 -32.78 11.08 1.09
CA ILE A 410 -32.37 12.48 1.00
C ILE A 410 -31.47 12.67 -0.24
N TRP A 411 -30.48 11.80 -0.41
CA TRP A 411 -29.46 11.89 -1.45
C TRP A 411 -30.02 11.78 -2.88
N LYS A 412 -31.06 10.96 -3.10
CA LYS A 412 -31.70 10.76 -4.41
C LYS A 412 -32.11 12.05 -5.13
N LYS A 413 -32.44 13.11 -4.39
CA LYS A 413 -32.81 14.42 -4.97
C LYS A 413 -31.62 15.12 -5.63
N TYR A 414 -30.42 14.91 -5.10
CA TYR A 414 -29.18 15.59 -5.51
C TYR A 414 -28.32 14.73 -6.43
N GLU A 415 -28.50 13.40 -6.39
CA GLU A 415 -27.84 12.46 -7.31
C GLU A 415 -28.12 12.78 -8.78
N CYS A 416 -29.35 13.19 -9.10
CA CYS A 416 -29.75 13.62 -10.45
C CYS A 416 -28.96 14.83 -10.98
N GLU A 417 -28.34 15.65 -10.12
CA GLU A 417 -27.55 16.81 -10.54
C GLU A 417 -26.14 16.40 -10.95
N ILE A 418 -25.60 15.34 -10.35
CA ILE A 418 -24.29 14.79 -10.66
C ILE A 418 -24.32 14.08 -12.02
N ASN A 419 -25.36 13.29 -12.29
CA ASN A 419 -25.47 12.51 -13.54
C ASN A 419 -25.84 13.34 -14.78
N LYS A 420 -26.18 14.63 -14.62
CA LYS A 420 -26.54 15.54 -15.72
C LYS A 420 -25.37 16.38 -16.24
N SER A 421 -24.27 16.43 -15.51
CA SER A 421 -23.02 17.13 -15.87
C SER A 421 -22.01 16.13 -16.42
#